data_AF-A5B0B6-F1
#
_entry.id   AF-A5B0B6-F1
#
_cell.length_a   1.000
_cell.length_b   1.000
_cell.length_c   1.000
_cell.angle_alpha   90.00
_cell.angle_beta   90.00
_cell.angle_gamma   90.00
#
_symmetry.space_group_name_H-M   'P 1'
#
loop_
_entity.id
_entity.type
_entity.pdbx_description
1 polymer ?
#
loop_
_entity_poly.entity_id
_entity_poly.type
_entity_poly.pdbx_seq_one_letter_code
_entity_poly.pdbx_strand_id
1 'polypeptide(L)'
;MDYKETEAYVNQQKEKWKTYGCTIMLDGWTRPMKSNNGPAFVKVGKLLMKKFNLYCTPYAAYCINLIFEDIGKRPSVTDMINNARKITNFIYNHSWLFAQMRKYCGGDIVRQGATRFATNYIALDNLLKKMVDLKKLFISDEWAQHKLNQTKIGRDLEQLLFDHAYWDRVANIVSLYEPLYVVLRLMDSEVVTIMLFVYELMQVMKENLIRQGARDWIFKIIKDHWEKILKHPLHVAAYLLNPIFQYRRGVGSDPKLLQAVYDVFAKLNPTTESLGQCGNEVYRKAFPKIFADISVKSKYRYICDYRYFYP
;
A
#
# COMPACT_ATOMS: atom_id res chain seq x y z
N MET A 1 21.52 -4.58 -6.31
CA MET A 1 21.52 -5.04 -7.72
C MET A 1 21.94 -3.85 -8.55
N ASP A 2 23.06 -3.96 -9.24
CA ASP A 2 23.59 -2.92 -10.13
C ASP A 2 22.88 -2.98 -11.51
N TYR A 3 22.90 -1.90 -12.29
CA TYR A 3 22.29 -1.83 -13.63
C TYR A 3 22.80 -2.96 -14.54
N LYS A 4 24.12 -3.24 -14.48
CA LYS A 4 24.77 -4.30 -15.27
C LYS A 4 24.26 -5.71 -14.94
N GLU A 5 24.01 -6.00 -13.66
CA GLU A 5 23.47 -7.29 -13.23
C GLU A 5 22.03 -7.50 -13.73
N THR A 6 21.22 -6.43 -13.66
CA THR A 6 19.82 -6.47 -14.10
C THR A 6 19.73 -6.60 -15.62
N GLU A 7 20.60 -5.90 -16.35
CA GLU A 7 20.71 -5.99 -17.81
C GLU A 7 21.13 -7.38 -18.28
N ALA A 8 22.11 -8.01 -17.62
CA ALA A 8 22.53 -9.38 -17.93
C ALA A 8 21.37 -10.38 -17.74
N TYR A 9 20.59 -10.23 -16.66
CA TYR A 9 19.42 -11.07 -16.41
C TYR A 9 18.32 -10.87 -17.46
N VAL A 10 18.03 -9.62 -17.87
CA VAL A 10 17.06 -9.33 -18.93
C VAL A 10 17.49 -9.97 -20.26
N ASN A 11 18.78 -9.88 -20.61
CA ASN A 11 19.31 -10.49 -21.83
C ASN A 11 19.17 -12.02 -21.82
N GLN A 12 19.35 -12.67 -20.66
CA GLN A 12 19.10 -14.11 -20.52
C GLN A 12 17.63 -14.49 -20.76
N GLN A 13 16.67 -13.68 -20.30
CA GLN A 13 15.25 -13.95 -20.55
C GLN A 13 14.84 -13.65 -21.99
N LYS A 14 15.53 -12.73 -22.68
CA LYS A 14 15.25 -12.33 -24.07
C LYS A 14 15.33 -13.50 -25.04
N GLU A 15 16.19 -14.48 -24.79
CA GLU A 15 16.27 -15.71 -25.61
C GLU A 15 14.95 -16.50 -25.56
N LYS A 16 14.28 -16.50 -24.41
CA LYS A 16 12.99 -17.18 -24.21
C LYS A 16 11.80 -16.41 -24.78
N TRP A 17 11.96 -15.12 -25.13
CA TRP A 17 10.87 -14.32 -25.69
C TRP A 17 10.40 -14.81 -27.06
N LYS A 18 11.29 -15.49 -27.80
CA LYS A 18 10.92 -16.16 -29.06
C LYS A 18 9.90 -17.29 -28.85
N THR A 19 9.84 -17.86 -27.65
CA THR A 19 9.00 -19.02 -27.32
C THR A 19 7.72 -18.62 -26.60
N TYR A 20 7.78 -17.67 -25.67
CA TYR A 20 6.65 -17.30 -24.79
C TYR A 20 6.12 -15.87 -24.99
N GLY A 21 6.72 -15.08 -25.88
CA GLY A 21 6.45 -13.65 -26.02
C GLY A 21 7.26 -12.78 -25.03
N CYS A 22 7.04 -11.47 -25.05
CA CYS A 22 7.74 -10.51 -24.19
C CYS A 22 7.52 -10.82 -22.69
N THR A 23 8.53 -10.64 -21.85
CA THR A 23 8.39 -10.76 -20.39
C THR A 23 7.93 -9.45 -19.77
N ILE A 24 6.85 -9.48 -18.97
CA ILE A 24 6.56 -8.43 -18.00
C ILE A 24 7.42 -8.71 -16.76
N MET A 25 8.34 -7.81 -16.45
CA MET A 25 9.21 -7.97 -15.29
C MET A 25 8.45 -7.53 -14.04
N LEU A 26 7.86 -8.51 -13.36
CA LEU A 26 7.18 -8.32 -12.09
C LEU A 26 8.08 -8.72 -10.94
N ASP A 27 7.88 -8.01 -9.84
CA ASP A 27 8.89 -7.67 -8.88
C ASP A 27 9.08 -8.76 -7.81
N GLY A 28 10.07 -9.63 -8.04
CA GLY A 28 10.56 -10.55 -7.02
C GLY A 28 11.36 -9.82 -5.95
N TRP A 29 10.72 -9.07 -5.06
CA TRP A 29 11.34 -8.55 -3.83
C TRP A 29 11.39 -9.63 -2.74
N THR A 30 11.95 -10.80 -3.04
CA THR A 30 12.03 -11.94 -2.10
C THR A 30 13.19 -11.85 -1.11
N ARG A 31 13.67 -10.63 -0.78
CA ARG A 31 14.59 -10.45 0.35
C ARG A 31 14.10 -9.36 1.31
N PRO A 32 14.11 -9.62 2.62
CA PRO A 32 13.95 -8.57 3.62
C PRO A 32 15.24 -7.75 3.65
N MET A 33 15.45 -6.89 2.64
CA MET A 33 16.64 -6.03 2.59
C MET A 33 16.36 -4.70 3.28
N LYS A 34 17.10 -4.50 4.38
CA LYS A 34 17.12 -3.37 5.31
C LYS A 34 17.54 -2.00 4.74
N SER A 35 17.47 -1.72 3.43
CA SER A 35 17.95 -0.43 2.90
C SER A 35 16.98 0.24 1.92
N ASN A 36 16.99 1.57 1.95
CA ASN A 36 16.07 2.50 1.29
C ASN A 36 16.25 2.57 -0.25
N ASN A 37 16.51 1.44 -0.92
CA ASN A 37 16.99 1.41 -2.30
C ASN A 37 15.87 1.54 -3.35
N GLY A 38 14.60 1.62 -2.97
CA GLY A 38 13.45 1.77 -3.86
C GLY A 38 13.65 2.79 -5.01
N PRO A 39 14.18 4.00 -4.75
CA PRO A 39 14.44 4.99 -5.80
C PRO A 39 15.47 4.56 -6.85
N ALA A 40 16.48 3.77 -6.46
CA ALA A 40 17.50 3.26 -7.39
C ALA A 40 16.89 2.25 -8.37
N PHE A 41 16.01 1.38 -7.89
CA PHE A 41 15.31 0.40 -8.73
C PHE A 41 14.29 1.04 -9.67
N VAL A 42 13.55 2.06 -9.21
CA VAL A 42 12.69 2.86 -10.10
C VAL A 42 13.50 3.47 -11.25
N LYS A 43 14.71 3.97 -10.97
CA LYS A 43 15.61 4.51 -12.00
C LYS A 43 16.10 3.43 -12.97
N VAL A 44 16.55 2.28 -12.47
CA VAL A 44 17.00 1.15 -13.30
C VAL A 44 15.87 0.63 -14.19
N GLY A 45 14.66 0.45 -13.65
CA GLY A 45 13.48 0.05 -14.41
C GLY A 45 13.16 1.03 -15.55
N LYS A 46 13.24 2.34 -15.29
CA LYS A 46 13.06 3.37 -16.33
C LYS A 46 14.12 3.30 -17.44
N LEU A 47 15.38 3.00 -17.11
CA LEU A 47 16.44 2.83 -18.11
C LEU A 47 16.22 1.58 -18.97
N LEU A 48 15.86 0.45 -18.35
CA LEU A 48 15.56 -0.79 -19.07
C LEU A 48 14.37 -0.64 -20.01
N MET A 49 13.31 0.05 -19.57
CA MET A 49 12.13 0.34 -20.39
C MET A 49 12.40 1.23 -21.61
N LYS A 50 13.52 1.97 -21.64
CA LYS A 50 13.97 2.73 -22.82
C LYS A 50 14.77 1.88 -23.80
N LYS A 51 15.49 0.87 -23.28
CA LYS A 51 16.37 0.00 -24.07
C LYS A 51 15.64 -1.22 -24.65
N PHE A 52 14.59 -1.68 -23.97
CA PHE A 52 13.88 -2.90 -24.30
C PHE A 52 12.37 -2.68 -24.35
N ASN A 53 11.69 -3.47 -25.19
CA ASN A 53 10.22 -3.54 -25.30
C ASN A 53 9.64 -4.33 -24.13
N LEU A 54 9.88 -3.84 -22.92
CA LEU A 54 9.40 -4.42 -21.68
C LEU A 54 8.74 -3.35 -20.81
N TYR A 55 8.07 -3.84 -19.78
CA TYR A 55 7.56 -3.01 -18.70
C TYR A 55 8.15 -3.44 -17.36
N CYS A 56 8.48 -2.43 -16.57
CA CYS A 56 8.97 -2.59 -15.21
C CYS A 56 8.13 -1.69 -14.30
N THR A 57 7.33 -2.31 -13.44
CA THR A 57 6.49 -1.60 -12.47
C THR A 57 7.14 -1.64 -11.10
N PRO A 58 7.20 -0.51 -10.37
CA PRO A 58 7.67 -0.53 -8.99
C PRO A 58 6.65 -1.21 -8.07
N TYR A 59 7.11 -1.67 -6.91
CA TYR A 59 6.26 -2.34 -5.92
C TYR A 59 5.13 -1.42 -5.47
N ALA A 60 3.88 -1.88 -5.60
CA ALA A 60 2.71 -1.05 -5.31
C ALA A 60 2.66 -0.62 -3.84
N ALA A 61 2.99 -1.53 -2.93
CA ALA A 61 3.11 -1.24 -1.51
C ALA A 61 4.23 -0.24 -1.18
N TYR A 62 5.29 -0.12 -2.01
CA TYR A 62 6.28 0.94 -1.83
C TYR A 62 5.67 2.34 -2.05
N CYS A 63 4.83 2.51 -3.07
CA CYS A 63 4.12 3.76 -3.33
C CYS A 63 3.21 4.14 -2.14
N ILE A 64 2.42 3.20 -1.64
CA ILE A 64 1.53 3.43 -0.50
C ILE A 64 2.32 3.79 0.76
N ASN A 65 3.44 3.11 1.02
CA ASN A 65 4.33 3.43 2.13
C ASN A 65 4.89 4.87 2.08
N LEU A 66 5.21 5.38 0.89
CA LEU A 66 5.65 6.78 0.73
C LEU A 66 4.50 7.78 0.97
N ILE A 67 3.27 7.42 0.57
CA ILE A 67 2.08 8.22 0.90
C ILE A 67 1.91 8.29 2.42
N PHE A 68 2.03 7.16 3.13
CA PHE A 68 2.01 7.13 4.60
C PHE A 68 3.07 8.07 5.21
N GLU A 69 4.29 8.00 4.67
CA GLU A 69 5.43 8.80 5.12
C GLU A 69 5.16 10.30 4.97
N ASP A 70 4.69 10.75 3.81
CA ASP A 70 4.47 12.17 3.54
C ASP A 70 3.27 12.75 4.28
N ILE A 71 2.23 11.95 4.51
CA ILE A 71 1.15 12.31 5.45
C ILE A 71 1.72 12.47 6.87
N GLY A 72 2.58 11.53 7.27
CA GLY A 72 3.20 11.50 8.60
C GLY A 72 4.17 12.67 8.87
N LYS A 73 4.76 13.25 7.83
CA LYS A 73 5.66 14.42 7.93
C LYS A 73 4.94 15.74 8.18
N ARG A 74 3.63 15.81 7.96
CA ARG A 74 2.87 17.05 8.16
C ARG A 74 2.96 17.46 9.63
N PRO A 75 3.31 18.71 9.98
CA PRO A 75 3.57 19.11 11.38
C PRO A 75 2.47 18.69 12.36
N SER A 76 1.20 18.94 12.01
CA SER A 76 0.06 18.55 12.83
C SER A 76 -0.06 17.03 13.08
N VAL A 77 0.40 16.22 12.11
CA VAL A 77 0.40 14.76 12.22
C VAL A 77 1.63 14.28 13.02
N THR A 78 2.79 14.87 12.74
CA THR A 78 4.04 14.63 13.48
C THR A 78 3.87 14.88 14.98
N ASP A 79 3.28 16.00 15.37
CA ASP A 79 3.07 16.35 16.78
C ASP A 79 2.17 15.34 17.49
N MET A 80 1.12 14.90 16.81
CA MET A 80 0.21 13.88 17.32
C MET A 80 0.88 12.50 17.46
N ILE A 81 1.72 12.10 16.48
CA ILE A 81 2.53 10.88 16.57
C ILE A 81 3.53 10.98 17.74
N ASN A 82 4.14 12.14 17.94
CA ASN A 82 5.06 12.39 19.05
C ASN A 82 4.35 12.30 20.41
N ASN A 83 3.14 12.84 20.51
CA ASN A 83 2.31 12.73 21.71
C ASN A 83 1.89 11.29 22.00
N ALA A 84 1.49 10.53 20.97
CA ALA A 84 1.22 9.10 21.12
C ALA A 84 2.46 8.35 21.62
N ARG A 85 3.64 8.67 21.07
CA ARG A 85 4.92 8.08 21.49
C ARG A 85 5.27 8.44 22.94
N LYS A 86 4.99 9.67 23.39
CA LYS A 86 5.19 10.06 24.80
C LYS A 86 4.34 9.20 25.73
N ILE A 87 3.06 8.99 25.41
CA ILE A 87 2.16 8.13 26.18
C ILE A 87 2.71 6.71 26.25
N THR A 88 3.02 6.10 25.10
CA THR A 88 3.52 4.72 25.08
C THR A 88 4.85 4.61 25.83
N ASN A 89 5.81 5.48 25.56
CA ASN A 89 7.14 5.40 26.19
C ASN A 89 7.04 5.53 27.72
N PHE A 90 6.20 6.43 28.23
CA PHE A 90 6.01 6.56 29.66
C PHE A 90 5.45 5.30 30.31
N ILE A 91 4.44 4.69 29.69
CA ILE A 91 3.84 3.43 30.17
C ILE A 91 4.89 2.31 30.15
N TYR A 92 5.56 2.10 29.02
CA TYR A 92 6.50 0.99 28.84
C TYR A 92 7.78 1.15 29.67
N ASN A 93 8.22 2.38 29.97
CA ASN A 93 9.40 2.63 30.78
C ASN A 93 9.15 2.48 32.29
N HIS A 94 7.90 2.28 32.72
CA HIS A 94 7.54 2.24 34.15
C HIS A 94 6.86 0.91 34.46
N SER A 95 7.61 -0.03 35.05
CA SER A 95 7.18 -1.43 35.23
C SER A 95 5.82 -1.57 35.92
N TRP A 96 5.54 -0.73 36.93
CA TRP A 96 4.24 -0.71 37.60
C TRP A 96 3.11 -0.26 36.65
N LEU A 97 3.31 0.83 35.91
CA LEU A 97 2.30 1.38 35.00
C LEU A 97 2.07 0.44 33.80
N PHE A 98 3.12 -0.22 33.33
CA PHE A 98 3.03 -1.28 32.33
C PHE A 98 2.17 -2.46 32.81
N ALA A 99 2.38 -2.91 34.06
CA ALA A 99 1.57 -3.98 34.66
C ALA A 99 0.10 -3.56 34.82
N GLN A 100 -0.15 -2.32 35.27
CA GLN A 100 -1.50 -1.79 35.37
C GLN A 100 -2.16 -1.66 33.98
N MET A 101 -1.44 -1.14 32.99
CA MET A 101 -1.96 -1.05 31.62
C MET A 101 -2.38 -2.43 31.11
N ARG A 102 -1.59 -3.48 31.32
CA ARG A 102 -2.00 -4.85 30.94
C ARG A 102 -3.24 -5.34 31.68
N LYS A 103 -3.39 -5.00 32.97
CA LYS A 103 -4.58 -5.33 33.77
C LYS A 103 -5.84 -4.66 33.23
N TYR A 104 -5.77 -3.37 32.91
CA TYR A 104 -6.92 -2.59 32.42
C TYR A 104 -7.22 -2.84 30.93
N CYS A 105 -6.19 -2.93 30.08
CA CYS A 105 -6.33 -3.04 28.63
C CYS A 105 -6.37 -4.49 28.12
N GLY A 106 -6.02 -5.50 28.92
CA GLY A 106 -6.02 -6.91 28.50
C GLY A 106 -4.99 -7.25 27.42
N GLY A 107 -3.86 -6.54 27.35
CA GLY A 107 -2.79 -6.76 26.37
C GLY A 107 -1.86 -5.56 26.20
N ASP A 108 -0.95 -5.64 25.23
CA ASP A 108 0.00 -4.56 24.92
C ASP A 108 -0.59 -3.54 23.93
N ILE A 109 -0.17 -2.27 24.04
CA ILE A 109 -0.57 -1.18 23.13
C ILE A 109 0.11 -1.33 21.77
N VAL A 110 1.40 -1.68 21.74
CA VAL A 110 2.17 -1.79 20.49
C VAL A 110 2.32 -3.26 20.10
N ARG A 111 1.77 -3.65 18.94
CA ARG A 111 2.05 -4.94 18.31
C ARG A 111 3.19 -4.77 17.30
N GLN A 112 4.36 -5.34 17.57
CA GLN A 112 5.46 -5.38 16.59
C GLN A 112 5.05 -6.34 15.45
N GLY A 113 4.97 -5.85 14.20
CA GLY A 113 4.63 -6.77 13.09
C GLY A 113 4.24 -6.20 11.72
N ALA A 114 4.54 -4.95 11.37
CA ALA A 114 4.32 -4.46 10.00
C ALA A 114 5.41 -3.51 9.52
N THR A 115 5.45 -3.31 8.20
CA THR A 115 6.38 -2.43 7.49
C THR A 115 6.51 -1.05 8.16
N ARG A 116 7.74 -0.53 8.20
CA ARG A 116 8.19 0.62 9.01
C ARG A 116 7.37 1.91 8.91
N PHE A 117 6.57 2.08 7.86
CA PHE A 117 5.79 3.30 7.62
C PHE A 117 4.33 3.18 8.08
N ALA A 118 3.68 2.05 7.81
CA ALA A 118 2.36 1.72 8.37
C ALA A 118 2.41 1.56 9.91
N THR A 119 3.61 1.45 10.49
CA THR A 119 3.81 1.39 11.95
C THR A 119 3.19 2.58 12.69
N ASN A 120 3.27 3.80 12.13
CA ASN A 120 2.67 4.98 12.79
C ASN A 120 1.14 4.86 12.84
N TYR A 121 0.51 4.40 11.75
CA TYR A 121 -0.92 4.14 11.73
C TYR A 121 -1.32 3.07 12.74
N ILE A 122 -0.65 1.90 12.72
CA ILE A 122 -0.95 0.79 13.65
C ILE A 122 -0.78 1.24 15.10
N ALA A 123 0.25 2.02 15.41
CA ALA A 123 0.47 2.53 16.76
C ALA A 123 -0.67 3.46 17.20
N LEU A 124 -1.11 4.38 16.34
CA LEU A 124 -2.22 5.29 16.62
C LEU A 124 -3.56 4.54 16.75
N ASP A 125 -3.83 3.60 15.84
CA ASP A 125 -5.05 2.78 15.85
C ASP A 125 -5.13 1.91 17.11
N ASN A 126 -4.04 1.24 17.49
CA ASN A 126 -4.01 0.47 18.72
C ASN A 126 -4.16 1.36 19.97
N LEU A 127 -3.49 2.52 19.99
CA LEU A 127 -3.62 3.46 21.10
C LEU A 127 -5.07 3.97 21.23
N LEU A 128 -5.71 4.29 20.11
CA LEU A 128 -7.11 4.72 20.06
C LEU A 128 -8.05 3.62 20.56
N LYS A 129 -7.84 2.36 20.15
CA LYS A 129 -8.61 1.19 20.62
C LYS A 129 -8.48 0.96 22.13
N LYS A 130 -7.34 1.32 22.73
CA LYS A 130 -7.09 1.20 24.18
C LYS A 130 -7.41 2.49 24.95
N MET A 131 -7.83 3.57 24.28
CA MET A 131 -8.05 4.89 24.90
C MET A 131 -8.96 4.82 26.12
N VAL A 132 -10.11 4.14 26.00
CA VAL A 132 -11.11 4.10 27.08
C VAL A 132 -10.56 3.42 28.32
N ASP A 133 -9.85 2.31 28.15
CA ASP A 133 -9.28 1.57 29.27
C ASP A 133 -8.05 2.27 29.87
N LEU A 134 -7.26 2.96 29.04
CA LEU A 134 -6.21 3.85 29.52
C LEU A 134 -6.80 4.99 30.36
N LYS A 135 -7.89 5.62 29.94
CA LYS A 135 -8.56 6.64 30.75
C LYS A 135 -9.03 6.08 32.10
N LYS A 136 -9.58 4.87 32.14
CA LYS A 136 -9.96 4.21 33.40
C LYS A 136 -8.77 4.02 34.33
N LEU A 137 -7.62 3.59 33.80
CA LEU A 137 -6.38 3.47 34.58
C LEU A 137 -5.97 4.81 35.20
N PHE A 138 -6.02 5.91 34.43
CA PHE A 138 -5.62 7.22 34.93
C PHE A 138 -6.68 7.90 35.83
N ILE A 139 -7.88 7.35 35.93
CA ILE A 139 -8.92 7.76 36.92
C ILE A 139 -8.81 6.93 38.21
N SER A 140 -8.07 5.83 38.20
CA SER A 140 -8.13 4.85 39.29
C SER A 140 -7.47 5.35 40.58
N ASP A 141 -7.95 4.84 41.72
CA ASP A 141 -7.36 5.13 43.02
C ASP A 141 -5.89 4.70 43.09
N GLU A 142 -5.53 3.61 42.40
CA GLU A 142 -4.15 3.15 42.35
C GLU A 142 -3.24 4.14 41.62
N TRP A 143 -3.73 4.83 40.57
CA TRP A 143 -2.99 5.92 39.94
C TRP A 143 -2.90 7.13 40.86
N ALA A 144 -4.03 7.54 41.45
CA ALA A 144 -4.11 8.73 42.30
C ALA A 144 -3.10 8.69 43.46
N GLN A 145 -2.89 7.51 44.06
CA GLN A 145 -1.98 7.29 45.19
C GLN A 145 -0.52 7.03 44.77
N HIS A 146 -0.24 6.79 43.48
CA HIS A 146 1.10 6.41 43.04
C HIS A 146 2.04 7.62 42.86
N LYS A 147 3.32 7.46 43.23
CA LYS A 147 4.35 8.51 43.12
C LYS A 147 4.52 9.12 41.73
N LEU A 148 4.16 8.37 40.67
CA LEU A 148 4.26 8.85 39.30
C LEU A 148 3.28 9.99 38.99
N ASN A 149 2.12 10.00 39.62
CA ASN A 149 1.12 11.07 39.49
C ASN A 149 1.65 12.42 40.00
N GLN A 150 2.57 12.40 40.98
CA GLN A 150 3.17 13.62 41.54
C GLN A 150 4.25 14.22 40.63
N THR A 151 4.74 13.47 39.64
CA THR A 151 5.75 13.95 38.70
C THR A 151 5.14 14.89 37.66
N LYS A 152 5.93 15.87 37.20
CA LYS A 152 5.50 16.75 36.10
C LYS A 152 5.09 15.97 34.85
N ILE A 153 5.87 14.95 34.49
CA ILE A 153 5.61 14.10 33.32
C ILE A 153 4.28 13.34 33.47
N GLY A 154 4.00 12.80 34.66
CA GLY A 154 2.73 12.12 34.95
C GLY A 154 1.53 13.04 34.77
N ARG A 155 1.59 14.26 35.32
CA ARG A 155 0.51 15.25 35.18
C ARG A 155 0.33 15.74 33.74
N ASP A 156 1.42 16.01 33.03
CA ASP A 156 1.37 16.44 31.63
C ASP A 156 0.74 15.35 30.74
N LEU A 157 1.01 14.08 31.04
CA LEU A 157 0.40 12.94 30.33
C LEU A 157 -1.06 12.73 30.67
N GLU A 158 -1.43 12.88 31.94
CA GLU A 158 -2.82 12.84 32.36
C GLU A 158 -3.64 13.92 31.61
N GLN A 159 -3.14 15.16 31.56
CA GLN A 159 -3.77 16.24 30.80
C GLN A 159 -3.93 15.88 29.30
N LEU A 160 -2.90 15.28 28.69
CA LEU A 160 -2.97 14.82 27.30
C LEU A 160 -3.97 13.68 27.10
N LEU A 161 -4.05 12.73 28.04
CA LEU A 161 -5.01 11.62 27.97
C LEU A 161 -6.45 12.10 28.09
N PHE A 162 -6.72 13.20 28.80
CA PHE A 162 -8.05 13.78 28.92
C PHE A 162 -8.34 14.91 27.91
N ASP A 163 -7.39 15.28 27.04
CA ASP A 163 -7.64 16.20 25.93
C ASP A 163 -8.54 15.56 24.87
N HIS A 164 -9.83 15.89 24.90
CA HIS A 164 -10.81 15.42 23.91
C HIS A 164 -10.42 15.81 22.47
N ALA A 165 -9.91 17.03 22.26
CA ALA A 165 -9.54 17.50 20.94
C ALA A 165 -8.33 16.74 20.39
N TYR A 166 -7.42 16.26 21.24
CA TYR A 166 -6.34 15.35 20.82
C TYR A 166 -6.91 14.04 20.26
N TRP A 167 -7.82 13.40 20.98
CA TRP A 167 -8.40 12.13 20.55
C TRP A 167 -9.26 12.25 19.30
N ASP A 168 -10.00 13.35 19.12
CA ASP A 168 -10.74 13.63 17.89
C ASP A 168 -9.80 13.77 16.69
N ARG A 169 -8.64 14.43 16.87
CA ARG A 169 -7.59 14.51 15.84
C ARG A 169 -6.99 13.13 15.52
N VAL A 170 -6.75 12.30 16.54
CA VAL A 170 -6.24 10.92 16.37
C VAL A 170 -7.27 10.07 15.60
N ALA A 171 -8.53 10.09 16.01
CA ALA A 171 -9.60 9.34 15.35
C ALA A 171 -9.75 9.75 13.88
N ASN A 172 -9.71 11.06 13.59
CA ASN A 172 -9.75 11.57 12.23
C ASN A 172 -8.58 11.04 11.40
N ILE A 173 -7.33 11.16 11.87
CA ILE A 173 -6.18 10.66 11.07
C ILE A 173 -6.23 9.13 10.88
N VAL A 174 -6.68 8.39 11.88
CA VAL A 174 -6.75 6.92 11.82
C VAL A 174 -7.76 6.53 10.75
N SER A 175 -8.91 7.20 10.71
CA SER A 175 -9.92 7.00 9.67
C SER A 175 -9.35 7.25 8.25
N LEU A 176 -8.52 8.29 8.09
CA LEU A 176 -7.92 8.64 6.80
C LEU A 176 -6.81 7.67 6.38
N TYR A 177 -6.09 7.10 7.35
CA TYR A 177 -5.06 6.11 7.08
C TYR A 177 -5.63 4.71 6.80
N GLU A 178 -6.84 4.40 7.28
CA GLU A 178 -7.45 3.08 7.14
C GLU A 178 -7.60 2.63 5.67
N PRO A 179 -8.17 3.43 4.73
CA PRO A 179 -8.24 3.05 3.32
C PRO A 179 -6.86 2.75 2.71
N LEU A 180 -5.85 3.55 3.06
CA LEU A 180 -4.46 3.34 2.61
C LEU A 180 -3.90 2.03 3.17
N TYR A 181 -4.21 1.72 4.43
CA TYR A 181 -3.72 0.52 5.10
C TYR A 181 -4.36 -0.74 4.51
N VAL A 182 -5.66 -0.71 4.22
CA VAL A 182 -6.37 -1.82 3.56
C VAL A 182 -5.73 -2.10 2.19
N VAL A 183 -5.49 -1.07 1.38
CA VAL A 183 -4.82 -1.23 0.09
C VAL A 183 -3.41 -1.80 0.24
N LEU A 184 -2.63 -1.30 1.21
CA LEU A 184 -1.29 -1.81 1.50
C LEU A 184 -1.33 -3.31 1.85
N ARG A 185 -2.24 -3.72 2.73
CA ARG A 185 -2.39 -5.13 3.16
C ARG A 185 -2.83 -6.04 2.02
N LEU A 186 -3.69 -5.54 1.13
CA LEU A 186 -4.08 -6.27 -0.06
C LEU A 186 -2.90 -6.40 -1.01
N MET A 187 -2.08 -5.35 -1.21
CA MET A 187 -0.89 -5.35 -2.07
C MET A 187 0.27 -6.21 -1.56
N ASP A 188 0.40 -6.38 -0.24
CA ASP A 188 1.41 -7.23 0.39
C ASP A 188 0.99 -8.73 0.44
N SER A 189 -0.21 -9.10 -0.02
CA SER A 189 -0.67 -10.49 -0.01
C SER A 189 -0.03 -11.31 -1.14
N GLU A 190 0.66 -12.41 -0.81
CA GLU A 190 1.25 -13.29 -1.82
C GLU A 190 0.23 -14.20 -2.54
N VAL A 191 -1.04 -14.18 -2.09
CA VAL A 191 -2.07 -15.16 -2.48
C VAL A 191 -2.71 -14.85 -3.84
N VAL A 192 -2.81 -13.57 -4.22
CA VAL A 192 -3.51 -13.13 -5.44
C VAL A 192 -2.57 -12.27 -6.28
N THR A 193 -2.64 -12.39 -7.61
CA THR A 193 -1.94 -11.46 -8.52
C THR A 193 -2.58 -10.07 -8.41
N ILE A 194 -2.22 -9.30 -7.38
CA ILE A 194 -2.84 -8.00 -7.06
C ILE A 194 -2.61 -6.96 -8.16
N MET A 195 -1.64 -7.19 -9.06
CA MET A 195 -1.43 -6.35 -10.24
C MET A 195 -2.71 -6.02 -11.01
N LEU A 196 -3.60 -6.99 -11.17
CA LEU A 196 -4.87 -6.82 -11.89
C LEU A 196 -5.89 -5.94 -11.15
N PHE A 197 -5.62 -5.68 -9.86
CA PHE A 197 -6.49 -4.96 -8.94
C PHE A 197 -5.91 -3.60 -8.52
N VAL A 198 -4.62 -3.32 -8.76
CA VAL A 198 -3.94 -2.08 -8.31
C VAL A 198 -4.74 -0.84 -8.70
N TYR A 199 -5.19 -0.74 -9.95
CA TYR A 199 -5.94 0.41 -10.42
C TYR A 199 -7.27 0.57 -9.68
N GLU A 200 -8.04 -0.52 -9.56
CA GLU A 200 -9.31 -0.55 -8.84
C GLU A 200 -9.15 -0.19 -7.36
N LEU A 201 -8.16 -0.80 -6.68
CA LEU A 201 -7.89 -0.55 -5.27
C LEU A 201 -7.58 0.92 -4.99
N MET A 202 -6.87 1.58 -5.90
CA MET A 202 -6.59 3.00 -5.82
C MET A 202 -7.85 3.87 -6.01
N GLN A 203 -8.78 3.47 -6.89
CA GLN A 203 -10.07 4.15 -7.04
C GLN A 203 -10.93 4.00 -5.78
N VAL A 204 -11.09 2.77 -5.28
CA VAL A 204 -11.87 2.48 -4.07
C VAL A 204 -11.31 3.23 -2.86
N MET A 205 -9.98 3.24 -2.70
CA MET A 205 -9.32 4.02 -1.65
C MET A 205 -9.64 5.51 -1.76
N LYS A 206 -9.58 6.08 -2.98
CA LYS A 206 -9.91 7.48 -3.23
C LYS A 206 -11.37 7.79 -2.90
N GLU A 207 -12.30 6.92 -3.29
CA GLU A 207 -13.74 7.06 -2.97
C GLU A 207 -13.99 7.04 -1.46
N ASN A 208 -13.34 6.13 -0.73
CA ASN A 208 -13.47 6.07 0.72
C ASN A 208 -12.93 7.34 1.39
N LEU A 209 -11.80 7.88 0.93
CA LEU A 209 -11.27 9.15 1.42
C LEU A 209 -12.20 10.33 1.15
N ILE A 210 -12.89 10.35 -0.01
CA ILE A 210 -13.90 11.37 -0.32
C ILE A 210 -15.07 11.28 0.68
N ARG A 211 -15.58 10.07 0.94
CA ARG A 211 -16.66 9.84 1.91
C ARG A 211 -16.28 10.26 3.33
N GLN A 212 -15.01 10.11 3.70
CA GLN A 212 -14.47 10.53 5.00
C GLN A 212 -14.17 12.04 5.10
N GLY A 213 -14.43 12.82 4.03
CA GLY A 213 -14.13 14.26 4.03
C GLY A 213 -12.63 14.56 4.09
N ALA A 214 -11.79 13.71 3.48
CA ALA A 214 -10.36 13.95 3.39
C ALA A 214 -10.08 15.31 2.74
N ARG A 215 -9.11 16.04 3.29
CA ARG A 215 -8.75 17.36 2.77
C ARG A 215 -7.90 17.25 1.50
N ASP A 216 -7.96 18.26 0.64
CA ASP A 216 -7.28 18.32 -0.66
C ASP A 216 -5.78 17.99 -0.62
N TRP A 217 -5.08 18.38 0.46
CA TRP A 217 -3.65 18.11 0.59
C TRP A 217 -3.33 16.60 0.62
N ILE A 218 -4.24 15.75 1.12
CA ILE A 218 -4.07 14.28 1.10
C ILE A 218 -4.19 13.77 -0.33
N PHE A 219 -5.21 14.24 -1.06
CA PHE A 219 -5.38 13.89 -2.47
C PHE A 219 -4.20 14.37 -3.33
N LYS A 220 -3.59 15.51 -2.99
CA LYS A 220 -2.36 15.97 -3.64
C LYS A 220 -1.20 15.00 -3.43
N ILE A 221 -0.95 14.55 -2.19
CA ILE A 221 0.09 13.55 -1.88
C ILE A 221 -0.18 12.24 -2.65
N ILE A 222 -1.41 11.74 -2.59
CA ILE A 222 -1.80 10.49 -3.28
C ILE A 222 -1.60 10.63 -4.79
N LYS A 223 -2.08 11.74 -5.39
CA LYS A 223 -1.94 12.00 -6.82
C LYS A 223 -0.48 12.09 -7.23
N ASP A 224 0.34 12.80 -6.46
CA ASP A 224 1.77 12.97 -6.77
C ASP A 224 2.51 11.63 -6.79
N HIS A 225 2.28 10.77 -5.80
CA HIS A 225 2.90 9.43 -5.74
C HIS A 225 2.31 8.49 -6.78
N TRP A 226 0.99 8.52 -6.99
CA TRP A 226 0.32 7.76 -8.05
C TRP A 226 0.93 8.09 -9.41
N GLU A 227 0.94 9.35 -9.84
CA GLU A 227 1.44 9.75 -11.16
C GLU A 227 2.95 9.50 -11.34
N LYS A 228 3.76 9.65 -10.28
CA LYS A 228 5.23 9.51 -10.38
C LYS A 228 5.73 8.07 -10.31
N ILE A 229 5.01 7.20 -9.58
CA ILE A 229 5.50 5.87 -9.20
C ILE A 229 4.59 4.78 -9.74
N LEU A 230 3.30 4.82 -9.42
CA LEU A 230 2.43 3.64 -9.57
C LEU A 230 1.55 3.65 -10.82
N LYS A 231 1.20 4.82 -11.33
CA LYS A 231 0.40 4.96 -12.54
C LYS A 231 1.22 4.49 -13.73
N HIS A 232 0.75 3.38 -14.28
CA HIS A 232 1.44 2.72 -15.36
C HIS A 232 0.38 2.16 -16.32
N PRO A 233 0.55 2.29 -17.65
CA PRO A 233 -0.42 1.79 -18.62
C PRO A 233 -0.81 0.33 -18.39
N LEU A 234 0.13 -0.50 -17.90
CA LEU A 234 -0.18 -1.88 -17.51
C LEU A 234 -1.26 -2.01 -16.43
N HIS A 235 -1.25 -1.20 -15.37
CA HIS A 235 -2.27 -1.31 -14.32
C HIS A 235 -3.65 -0.93 -14.86
N VAL A 236 -3.69 0.04 -15.79
CA VAL A 236 -4.91 0.51 -16.45
C VAL A 236 -5.42 -0.53 -17.45
N ALA A 237 -4.54 -1.08 -18.28
CA ALA A 237 -4.85 -2.14 -19.23
C ALA A 237 -5.32 -3.41 -18.50
N ALA A 238 -4.61 -3.82 -17.45
CA ALA A 238 -4.96 -4.95 -16.61
C ALA A 238 -6.34 -4.81 -15.97
N TYR A 239 -6.72 -3.59 -15.56
CA TYR A 239 -8.05 -3.30 -15.05
C TYR A 239 -9.13 -3.52 -16.11
N LEU A 240 -8.97 -2.95 -17.30
CA LEU A 240 -9.94 -3.10 -18.38
C LEU A 240 -10.09 -4.55 -18.84
N LEU A 241 -8.98 -5.28 -18.90
CA LEU A 241 -8.93 -6.66 -19.37
C LEU A 241 -9.37 -7.68 -18.30
N ASN A 242 -9.61 -7.24 -17.07
CA ASN A 242 -10.11 -8.12 -16.02
C ASN A 242 -11.63 -8.33 -16.20
N PRO A 243 -12.11 -9.56 -16.45
CA PRO A 243 -13.54 -9.82 -16.67
C PRO A 243 -14.44 -9.37 -15.51
N ILE A 244 -13.91 -9.33 -14.28
CA ILE A 244 -14.65 -8.85 -13.10
C ILE A 244 -15.05 -7.37 -13.26
N PHE A 245 -14.21 -6.58 -13.94
CA PHE A 245 -14.40 -5.13 -14.09
C PHE A 245 -14.87 -4.74 -15.49
N GLN A 246 -14.49 -5.50 -16.52
CA GLN A 246 -14.79 -5.21 -17.92
C GLN A 246 -16.28 -4.95 -18.19
N TYR A 247 -17.15 -5.73 -17.54
CA TYR A 247 -18.61 -5.62 -17.71
C TYR A 247 -19.26 -4.58 -16.81
N ARG A 248 -18.50 -3.86 -15.98
CA ARG A 248 -19.05 -2.73 -15.22
C ARG A 248 -19.41 -1.59 -16.17
N ARG A 249 -20.53 -0.92 -15.87
CA ARG A 249 -21.04 0.19 -16.68
C ARG A 249 -19.95 1.25 -16.86
N GLY A 250 -19.66 1.60 -18.11
CA GLY A 250 -18.68 2.63 -18.47
C GLY A 250 -17.24 2.16 -18.61
N VAL A 251 -16.86 1.00 -18.06
CA VAL A 251 -15.47 0.51 -18.11
C VAL A 251 -15.07 0.08 -19.53
N GLY A 252 -15.86 -0.81 -20.15
CA GLY A 252 -15.58 -1.33 -21.51
C GLY A 252 -15.56 -0.26 -22.62
N SER A 253 -16.18 0.89 -22.39
CA SER A 253 -16.30 1.99 -23.36
C SER A 253 -15.46 3.21 -23.00
N ASP A 254 -14.68 3.16 -21.91
CA ASP A 254 -13.85 4.30 -21.50
C ASP A 254 -12.67 4.47 -22.49
N PRO A 255 -12.60 5.59 -23.22
CA PRO A 255 -11.55 5.80 -24.22
C PRO A 255 -10.14 5.84 -23.60
N LYS A 256 -10.00 6.27 -22.34
CA LYS A 256 -8.70 6.30 -21.64
C LYS A 256 -8.23 4.89 -21.31
N LEU A 257 -9.14 4.01 -20.89
CA LEU A 257 -8.82 2.62 -20.58
C LEU A 257 -8.46 1.87 -21.86
N LEU A 258 -9.22 2.07 -22.94
CA LEU A 258 -8.94 1.51 -24.25
C LEU A 258 -7.59 1.98 -24.79
N GLN A 259 -7.30 3.29 -24.70
CA GLN A 259 -6.00 3.83 -25.12
C GLN A 259 -4.84 3.21 -24.34
N ALA A 260 -4.98 3.00 -23.04
CA ALA A 260 -3.93 2.34 -22.26
C ALA A 260 -3.65 0.91 -22.70
N VAL A 261 -4.68 0.17 -23.13
CA VAL A 261 -4.50 -1.17 -23.73
C VAL A 261 -3.74 -1.06 -25.05
N TYR A 262 -4.11 -0.13 -25.93
CA TYR A 262 -3.38 0.11 -27.18
C TYR A 262 -1.90 0.46 -26.93
N ASP A 263 -1.62 1.36 -25.99
CA ASP A 263 -0.26 1.77 -25.64
C ASP A 263 0.58 0.59 -25.15
N VAL A 264 -0.03 -0.31 -24.36
CA VAL A 264 0.61 -1.54 -23.88
C VAL A 264 0.95 -2.47 -25.02
N PHE A 265 0.00 -2.74 -25.91
CA PHE A 265 0.22 -3.62 -27.05
C PHE A 265 1.24 -3.05 -28.04
N ALA A 266 1.14 -1.76 -28.37
CA ALA A 266 2.06 -1.08 -29.29
C ALA A 266 3.50 -1.14 -28.77
N LYS A 267 3.70 -0.98 -27.45
CA LYS A 267 5.04 -1.07 -26.86
C LYS A 267 5.58 -2.50 -26.85
N LEU A 268 4.75 -3.48 -26.53
CA LEU A 268 5.19 -4.88 -26.40
C LEU A 268 5.40 -5.55 -27.77
N ASN A 269 4.64 -5.17 -28.80
CA ASN A 269 4.74 -5.72 -30.15
C ASN A 269 4.73 -4.60 -31.22
N PRO A 270 5.85 -3.89 -31.41
CA PRO A 270 5.92 -2.77 -32.35
C PRO A 270 5.93 -3.18 -33.84
N THR A 271 6.03 -4.48 -34.12
CA THR A 271 6.21 -5.04 -35.48
C THR A 271 4.91 -5.50 -36.15
N THR A 272 3.78 -5.50 -35.44
CA THR A 272 2.51 -5.99 -35.97
C THR A 272 1.69 -4.87 -36.62
N GLU A 273 1.46 -4.97 -37.94
CA GLU A 273 0.48 -4.16 -38.70
C GLU A 273 -0.98 -4.34 -38.19
N SER A 274 -1.22 -5.25 -37.24
CA SER A 274 -2.54 -5.64 -36.73
C SER A 274 -3.07 -4.79 -35.55
N LEU A 275 -2.58 -3.56 -35.35
CA LEU A 275 -3.16 -2.64 -34.35
C LEU A 275 -4.65 -2.38 -34.60
N GLY A 276 -5.07 -2.36 -35.87
CA GLY A 276 -6.49 -2.21 -36.26
C GLY A 276 -7.37 -3.45 -36.06
N GLN A 277 -6.77 -4.64 -35.92
CA GLN A 277 -7.50 -5.92 -35.70
C GLN A 277 -7.55 -6.32 -34.21
N CYS A 278 -6.59 -5.86 -33.41
CA CYS A 278 -6.55 -6.10 -31.96
C CYS A 278 -7.86 -5.65 -31.30
N GLY A 279 -8.36 -4.45 -31.65
CA GLY A 279 -9.63 -3.93 -31.14
C GLY A 279 -10.86 -4.82 -31.37
N ASN A 280 -10.84 -5.72 -32.36
CA ASN A 280 -11.95 -6.63 -32.67
C ASN A 280 -11.71 -8.09 -32.21
N GLU A 281 -10.46 -8.56 -32.19
CA GLU A 281 -10.11 -9.90 -31.71
C GLU A 281 -9.92 -9.97 -30.18
N VAL A 282 -9.63 -8.84 -29.53
CA VAL A 282 -9.60 -8.72 -28.06
C VAL A 282 -10.91 -9.17 -27.43
N TYR A 283 -12.01 -8.88 -28.09
CA TYR A 283 -13.35 -9.23 -27.62
C TYR A 283 -13.71 -10.70 -27.77
N ARG A 284 -12.99 -11.50 -28.57
CA ARG A 284 -13.51 -12.82 -28.99
C ARG A 284 -12.76 -14.06 -28.50
N LYS A 285 -11.42 -14.16 -28.49
CA LYS A 285 -10.81 -15.52 -28.31
C LYS A 285 -9.44 -15.70 -27.61
N ALA A 286 -8.67 -14.68 -27.23
CA ALA A 286 -7.24 -14.93 -26.91
C ALA A 286 -6.68 -14.42 -25.55
N PHE A 287 -7.48 -13.79 -24.69
CA PHE A 287 -6.93 -12.96 -23.60
C PHE A 287 -6.43 -13.69 -22.34
N PRO A 288 -7.06 -14.77 -21.85
CA PRO A 288 -6.58 -15.48 -20.66
C PRO A 288 -5.19 -16.09 -20.86
N LYS A 289 -4.86 -16.52 -22.09
CA LYS A 289 -3.56 -17.13 -22.44
C LYS A 289 -2.43 -16.12 -22.49
N ILE A 290 -2.65 -14.94 -23.07
CA ILE A 290 -1.61 -13.92 -23.24
C ILE A 290 -1.08 -13.42 -21.88
N PHE A 291 -1.94 -13.12 -20.90
CA PHE A 291 -1.49 -12.70 -19.57
C PHE A 291 -0.97 -13.86 -18.70
N ALA A 292 -1.46 -15.10 -18.92
CA ALA A 292 -0.97 -16.29 -18.25
C ALA A 292 0.44 -16.71 -18.74
N ASP A 293 0.71 -16.57 -20.03
CA ASP A 293 2.00 -16.92 -20.65
C ASP A 293 3.07 -15.81 -20.47
N ILE A 294 2.65 -14.55 -20.33
CA ILE A 294 3.55 -13.38 -20.17
C ILE A 294 3.96 -13.13 -18.71
N SER A 295 3.22 -13.64 -17.72
CA SER A 295 3.60 -13.59 -16.30
C SER A 295 4.62 -14.67 -15.97
N VAL A 296 5.91 -14.38 -16.18
CA VAL A 296 6.97 -15.18 -15.54
C VAL A 296 6.99 -14.85 -14.05
N LYS A 297 6.23 -15.61 -13.26
CA LYS A 297 6.46 -15.70 -11.81
C LYS A 297 7.86 -16.24 -11.57
N SER A 298 8.71 -15.47 -10.91
CA SER A 298 9.82 -16.08 -10.16
C SER A 298 9.20 -16.83 -8.96
N LYS A 299 9.13 -18.17 -9.09
CA LYS A 299 8.66 -19.16 -8.10
C LYS A 299 7.39 -18.79 -7.32
N TYR A 300 6.25 -19.37 -7.72
CA TYR A 300 5.38 -20.24 -6.91
C TYR A 300 4.02 -20.36 -7.62
N ARG A 301 3.71 -21.60 -7.96
CA ARG A 301 2.59 -22.09 -8.77
C ARG A 301 1.45 -22.40 -7.82
N TYR A 302 0.33 -21.66 -7.87
CA TYR A 302 -0.95 -22.16 -7.37
C TYR A 302 -2.11 -21.56 -8.18
N ILE A 303 -2.95 -22.48 -8.65
CA ILE A 303 -4.31 -22.29 -9.17
C ILE A 303 -5.21 -22.23 -7.93
N CYS A 304 -6.11 -21.25 -7.82
CA CYS A 304 -7.21 -21.35 -6.86
C CYS A 304 -8.54 -20.89 -7.47
N ASP A 305 -9.51 -21.76 -7.22
CA ASP A 305 -10.91 -21.82 -7.58
C ASP A 305 -11.70 -20.67 -6.93
N TYR A 306 -12.62 -20.06 -7.69
CA TYR A 306 -13.49 -18.95 -7.25
C TYR A 306 -14.71 -19.48 -6.46
N ARG A 307 -14.46 -20.18 -5.36
CA ARG A 307 -15.50 -20.45 -4.35
C ARG A 307 -14.95 -19.99 -3.02
N TYR A 308 -15.82 -19.39 -2.21
CA TYR A 308 -15.50 -18.78 -0.91
C TYR A 308 -14.96 -17.35 -0.96
N PHE A 309 -15.77 -16.38 -1.41
CA PHE A 309 -15.88 -15.11 -0.69
C PHE A 309 -17.28 -14.52 -0.93
N TYR A 310 -18.05 -14.50 0.16
CA TYR A 310 -19.41 -14.00 0.42
C TYR A 310 -20.58 -15.01 0.31
N PRO A 311 -21.51 -15.01 1.30
CA PRO A 311 -22.72 -15.82 1.30
C PRO A 311 -23.72 -15.44 0.21
#